data_AF-A0A928C4X8-F1
#
_entry.id   AF-A0A928C4X8-F1
#
_cell.length_a   1.000
_cell.length_b   1.000
_cell.length_c   1.000
_cell.angle_alpha   90.00
_cell.angle_beta   90.00
_cell.angle_gamma   90.00
#
_symmetry.space_group_name_H-M   'P 1'
#
loop_
_entity.id
_entity.type
_entity.pdbx_description
1 polymer ?
#
loop_
_entity_poly.entity_id
_entity_poly.type
_entity_poly.pdbx_seq_one_letter_code
_entity_poly.pdbx_strand_id
1 'polypeptide(L)'
;MKKIVTLVMAVCALSSCNFIAEKSDLYKNTLSQRDSLQAIYNSKDAEAKDLLSIINEVEENIAKIKEAEGVITTESGENVTDDVRARINNEMTYIQELIQQNNEKIAELEKKLGNTQGQLGGLRATINRLKASNEEQAAQIAALQADLEQKNIQIQTLDSTVVALKDTASLLLSQKTDADAVVSAQDKELHAAYYYFGTGKQLKADNILIKSNEYNKSKFTKIDIREVSTINF
;
A
#
# COMPACT_ATOMS: atom_id res chain seq x y z
N MET A 1 -14.40 -102.75 -24.12
CA MET A 1 -13.12 -102.03 -23.90
C MET A 1 -12.84 -100.92 -24.93
N LYS A 2 -13.16 -101.09 -26.23
CA LYS A 2 -12.92 -100.04 -27.25
C LYS A 2 -13.64 -98.69 -27.03
N LYS A 3 -14.83 -98.68 -26.41
CA LYS A 3 -15.63 -97.46 -26.15
C LYS A 3 -15.15 -96.62 -24.96
N ILE A 4 -14.40 -97.22 -24.03
CA ILE A 4 -13.85 -96.52 -22.85
C ILE A 4 -12.55 -95.79 -23.22
N VAL A 5 -11.75 -96.39 -24.11
CA VAL A 5 -10.49 -95.79 -24.60
C VAL A 5 -10.75 -94.53 -25.43
N THR A 6 -11.80 -94.50 -26.25
CA THR A 6 -12.18 -93.31 -27.03
C THR A 6 -12.72 -92.16 -26.17
N LEU A 7 -13.38 -92.46 -25.04
CA LEU A 7 -13.91 -91.43 -24.13
C LEU A 7 -12.78 -90.76 -23.33
N VAL A 8 -11.78 -91.53 -22.87
CA VAL A 8 -10.63 -91.00 -22.12
C VAL A 8 -9.71 -90.15 -23.01
N MET A 9 -9.53 -90.54 -24.28
CA MET A 9 -8.73 -89.77 -25.24
C MET A 9 -9.38 -88.43 -25.63
N ALA A 10 -10.71 -88.36 -25.68
CA ALA A 10 -11.45 -87.13 -25.95
C ALA A 10 -11.41 -86.14 -24.76
N VAL A 11 -11.43 -86.63 -23.52
CA VAL A 11 -11.32 -85.79 -22.31
C VAL A 11 -9.90 -85.23 -22.15
N CYS A 12 -8.86 -86.00 -22.48
CA CYS A 12 -7.48 -85.50 -22.48
C CYS A 12 -7.21 -84.43 -23.56
N ALA A 13 -7.86 -84.53 -24.74
CA ALA A 13 -7.73 -83.54 -25.80
C ALA A 13 -8.33 -82.18 -25.41
N LEU A 14 -9.48 -82.17 -24.72
CA LEU A 14 -10.16 -80.94 -24.28
C LEU A 14 -9.43 -80.26 -23.10
N SER A 15 -8.77 -81.02 -22.23
CA SER A 15 -7.94 -80.48 -21.14
C SER A 15 -6.63 -79.85 -21.64
N SER A 16 -6.13 -80.26 -22.81
CA SER A 16 -4.89 -79.73 -23.39
C SER A 16 -5.06 -78.35 -24.03
N CYS A 17 -6.25 -77.99 -24.51
CA CYS A 17 -6.52 -76.66 -25.07
C CYS A 17 -6.65 -75.57 -24.00
N ASN A 18 -7.13 -75.91 -22.79
CA ASN A 18 -7.22 -74.95 -21.69
C ASN A 18 -5.88 -74.73 -20.96
N PHE A 19 -4.96 -75.71 -21.00
CA PHE A 19 -3.66 -75.61 -20.32
C PHE A 19 -2.57 -74.90 -21.16
N ILE A 20 -2.69 -74.92 -22.49
CA ILE A 20 -1.69 -74.31 -23.40
C ILE A 20 -1.93 -72.80 -23.59
N ALA A 21 -3.18 -72.35 -23.51
CA ALA A 21 -3.51 -70.92 -23.61
C ALA A 21 -2.92 -70.09 -22.46
N GLU A 22 -2.96 -70.61 -21.24
CA GLU A 22 -2.50 -69.92 -20.02
C GLU A 22 -0.96 -69.94 -19.86
N LYS A 23 -0.27 -70.90 -20.49
CA LYS A 23 1.20 -71.04 -20.45
C LYS A 23 1.94 -70.60 -21.71
N SER A 24 1.25 -70.17 -22.78
CA SER A 24 1.95 -69.72 -23.99
C SER A 24 2.73 -68.42 -23.71
N ASP A 25 3.97 -68.34 -24.19
CA ASP A 25 4.82 -67.15 -24.05
C ASP A 25 4.22 -65.91 -24.72
N LEU A 26 3.30 -66.09 -25.67
CA LEU A 26 2.51 -65.02 -26.28
C LEU A 26 1.50 -64.42 -25.30
N TYR A 27 0.82 -65.24 -24.50
CA TYR A 27 -0.13 -64.76 -23.49
C TYR A 27 0.59 -63.97 -22.38
N LYS A 28 1.73 -64.48 -21.90
CA LYS A 28 2.58 -63.77 -20.92
C LYS A 28 3.16 -62.47 -21.47
N ASN A 29 3.64 -62.45 -22.72
CA ASN A 29 4.10 -61.21 -23.35
C ASN A 29 2.97 -60.18 -23.45
N THR A 30 1.77 -60.59 -23.88
CA THR A 30 0.62 -59.71 -24.01
C THR A 30 0.18 -59.14 -22.66
N LEU A 31 0.14 -59.96 -21.61
CA LEU A 31 -0.10 -59.51 -20.23
C LEU A 31 0.96 -58.53 -19.75
N SER A 32 2.25 -58.83 -19.96
CA SER A 32 3.35 -57.94 -19.55
C SER A 32 3.32 -56.60 -20.27
N GLN A 33 2.95 -56.59 -21.55
CA GLN A 33 2.80 -55.36 -22.34
C GLN A 33 1.61 -54.55 -21.85
N ARG A 34 0.47 -55.19 -21.55
CA ARG A 34 -0.68 -54.51 -20.95
C ARG A 34 -0.32 -53.90 -19.60
N ASP A 35 0.36 -54.65 -18.74
CA ASP A 35 0.74 -54.19 -17.41
C ASP A 35 1.75 -53.05 -17.50
N SER A 36 2.70 -53.13 -18.42
CA SER A 36 3.64 -52.04 -18.74
C SER A 36 2.91 -50.79 -19.26
N LEU A 37 1.94 -50.96 -20.17
CA LEU A 37 1.15 -49.85 -20.71
C LEU A 37 0.31 -49.18 -19.62
N GLN A 38 -0.30 -49.98 -18.73
CA GLN A 38 -1.07 -49.48 -17.60
C GLN A 38 -0.19 -48.70 -16.62
N ALA A 39 1.03 -49.17 -16.36
CA ALA A 39 1.98 -48.46 -15.50
C ALA A 39 2.39 -47.11 -16.09
N ILE A 40 2.70 -47.06 -17.39
CA ILE A 40 3.03 -45.81 -18.09
C ILE A 40 1.83 -44.87 -18.10
N TYR A 41 0.62 -45.38 -18.38
CA TYR A 41 -0.61 -44.61 -18.36
C TYR A 41 -0.84 -43.97 -16.99
N ASN A 42 -0.77 -44.77 -15.91
CA ASN A 42 -0.95 -44.28 -14.55
C ASN A 42 0.11 -43.22 -14.18
N SER A 43 1.37 -43.41 -14.61
CA SER A 43 2.44 -42.42 -14.41
C SER A 43 2.17 -41.12 -15.15
N LYS A 44 1.65 -41.18 -16.38
CA LYS A 44 1.33 -40.01 -17.20
C LYS A 44 0.08 -39.27 -16.71
N ASP A 45 -0.92 -40.01 -16.23
CA ASP A 45 -2.11 -39.44 -15.58
C ASP A 45 -1.74 -38.69 -14.30
N ALA A 46 -0.84 -39.26 -13.48
CA ALA A 46 -0.33 -38.60 -12.28
C ALA A 46 0.45 -37.32 -12.62
N GLU A 47 1.33 -37.35 -13.62
CA GLU A 47 2.08 -36.18 -14.09
C GLU A 47 1.14 -35.09 -14.63
N ALA A 48 0.07 -35.46 -15.36
CA ALA A 48 -0.93 -34.51 -15.84
C ALA A 48 -1.71 -33.85 -14.70
N LYS A 49 -2.11 -34.62 -13.68
CA LYS A 49 -2.79 -34.10 -12.48
C LYS A 49 -1.92 -33.12 -11.70
N ASP A 50 -0.64 -33.44 -11.54
CA ASP A 50 0.34 -32.59 -10.88
C ASP A 50 0.51 -31.24 -11.63
N LEU A 51 0.66 -31.28 -12.96
CA LEU A 51 0.72 -30.07 -13.79
C LEU A 51 -0.55 -29.21 -13.65
N LEU A 52 -1.73 -29.84 -13.64
CA LEU A 52 -3.00 -29.14 -13.45
C LEU A 52 -3.12 -28.53 -12.04
N SER A 53 -2.61 -29.22 -11.01
CA SER A 53 -2.57 -28.67 -9.64
C SER A 53 -1.75 -27.38 -9.59
N ILE A 54 -0.54 -27.41 -10.15
CA ILE A 54 0.35 -26.24 -10.16
C ILE A 54 -0.29 -25.08 -10.94
N ILE A 55 -0.98 -25.37 -12.06
CA ILE A 55 -1.73 -24.36 -12.82
C ILE A 55 -2.84 -23.72 -11.97
N ASN A 56 -3.65 -24.54 -11.30
CA ASN A 56 -4.73 -24.03 -10.45
C ASN A 56 -4.19 -23.16 -9.31
N GLU A 57 -3.07 -23.56 -8.70
CA GLU A 57 -2.41 -22.80 -7.63
C GLU A 57 -1.90 -21.45 -8.13
N VAL A 58 -1.31 -21.39 -9.34
CA VAL A 58 -0.89 -20.12 -9.95
C VAL A 58 -2.10 -19.22 -10.25
N GLU A 59 -3.20 -19.79 -10.76
CA GLU A 59 -4.43 -19.04 -11.03
C GLU A 59 -5.06 -18.49 -9.75
N GLU A 60 -5.10 -19.29 -8.68
CA GLU A 60 -5.58 -18.87 -7.37
C GLU A 60 -4.71 -17.74 -6.80
N ASN A 61 -3.39 -17.86 -6.91
CA ASN A 61 -2.47 -16.80 -6.50
C ASN A 61 -2.68 -15.52 -7.31
N ILE A 62 -2.88 -15.61 -8.64
CA ILE A 62 -3.20 -14.43 -9.46
C ILE A 62 -4.51 -13.77 -9.00
N ALA A 63 -5.53 -14.55 -8.63
CA ALA A 63 -6.77 -13.99 -8.09
C ALA A 63 -6.54 -13.25 -6.77
N LYS A 64 -5.75 -13.83 -5.86
CA LYS A 64 -5.36 -13.19 -4.59
C LYS A 64 -4.56 -11.91 -4.81
N ILE A 65 -3.63 -11.91 -5.76
CA ILE A 65 -2.87 -10.71 -6.13
C ILE A 65 -3.81 -9.59 -6.54
N LYS A 66 -4.78 -9.87 -7.42
CA LYS A 66 -5.76 -8.86 -7.88
C LYS A 66 -6.66 -8.34 -6.76
N GLU A 67 -7.06 -9.21 -5.83
CA GLU A 67 -7.84 -8.80 -4.67
C GLU A 67 -7.05 -7.83 -3.78
N ALA A 68 -5.81 -8.20 -3.43
CA ALA A 68 -4.92 -7.37 -2.63
C ALA A 68 -4.55 -6.05 -3.35
N GLU A 69 -4.32 -6.08 -4.68
CA GLU A 69 -4.14 -4.88 -5.50
C GLU A 69 -5.35 -3.94 -5.44
N GLY A 70 -6.57 -4.49 -5.45
CA GLY A 70 -7.81 -3.74 -5.29
C GLY A 70 -7.92 -3.06 -3.93
N VAL A 71 -7.47 -3.71 -2.86
CA VAL A 71 -7.37 -3.12 -1.52
C VAL A 71 -6.40 -1.94 -1.54
N ILE A 72 -5.18 -2.13 -2.05
CA ILE A 72 -4.17 -1.07 -2.15
C ILE A 72 -4.72 0.14 -2.91
N THR A 73 -5.37 -0.10 -4.06
CA THR A 73 -5.91 0.97 -4.91
C THR A 73 -7.03 1.75 -4.20
N THR A 74 -7.89 1.06 -3.46
CA THR A 74 -9.00 1.71 -2.72
C THR A 74 -8.49 2.52 -1.52
N GLU A 75 -7.46 2.03 -0.87
CA GLU A 75 -6.94 2.60 0.37
C GLU A 75 -5.89 3.69 0.16
N SER A 76 -5.33 3.80 -1.05
CA SER A 76 -4.34 4.82 -1.43
C SER A 76 -4.94 6.21 -1.71
N GLY A 77 -6.16 6.48 -1.22
CA GLY A 77 -6.90 7.73 -1.39
C GLY A 77 -6.32 8.93 -0.61
N GLU A 78 -7.00 10.09 -0.70
CA GLU A 78 -6.62 11.26 0.10
C GLU A 78 -7.00 11.02 1.58
N ASN A 79 -6.01 11.13 2.49
CA ASN A 79 -6.08 10.86 3.95
C ASN A 79 -5.75 9.42 4.40
N VAL A 80 -4.62 8.88 3.92
CA VAL A 80 -4.04 7.63 4.44
C VAL A 80 -3.54 7.82 5.88
N THR A 81 -4.15 7.14 6.84
CA THR A 81 -3.64 7.08 8.23
C THR A 81 -2.45 6.12 8.33
N ASP A 82 -1.70 6.18 9.43
CA ASP A 82 -0.55 5.28 9.63
C ASP A 82 -0.95 3.79 9.63
N ASP A 83 -2.15 3.46 10.14
CA ASP A 83 -2.71 2.10 10.09
C ASP A 83 -2.96 1.63 8.65
N VAL A 84 -3.58 2.50 7.83
CA VAL A 84 -3.83 2.21 6.42
C VAL A 84 -2.51 2.05 5.66
N ARG A 85 -1.50 2.88 5.95
CA ARG A 85 -0.16 2.76 5.35
C ARG A 85 0.49 1.43 5.71
N ALA A 86 0.40 1.00 6.97
CA ALA A 86 0.94 -0.28 7.40
C ALA A 86 0.23 -1.45 6.69
N ARG A 87 -1.10 -1.39 6.54
CA ARG A 87 -1.86 -2.39 5.79
C ARG A 87 -1.47 -2.44 4.32
N ILE A 88 -1.39 -1.30 3.63
CA ILE A 88 -0.92 -1.22 2.24
C ILE A 88 0.47 -1.86 2.08
N ASN A 89 1.40 -1.59 2.99
CA ASN A 89 2.75 -2.18 2.95
C ASN A 89 2.74 -3.70 3.18
N ASN A 90 1.87 -4.20 4.06
CA ASN A 90 1.69 -5.63 4.28
C ASN A 90 1.12 -6.32 3.04
N GLU A 91 0.07 -5.75 2.44
CA GLU A 91 -0.50 -6.26 1.18
C GLU A 91 0.54 -6.25 0.06
N MET A 92 1.34 -5.19 -0.03
CA MET A 92 2.41 -5.09 -1.01
C MET A 92 3.45 -6.20 -0.87
N THR A 93 3.87 -6.48 0.37
CA THR A 93 4.81 -7.57 0.67
C THR A 93 4.19 -8.93 0.33
N TYR A 94 2.93 -9.13 0.71
CA TYR A 94 2.19 -10.35 0.44
C TYR A 94 2.07 -10.62 -1.08
N ILE A 95 1.74 -9.60 -1.86
CA ILE A 95 1.68 -9.69 -3.32
C ILE A 95 3.04 -10.05 -3.92
N GLN A 96 4.13 -9.46 -3.43
CA GLN A 96 5.48 -9.80 -3.89
C GLN A 96 5.82 -11.28 -3.65
N GLU A 97 5.46 -11.82 -2.49
CA GLU A 97 5.63 -13.24 -2.19
C GLU A 97 4.83 -14.13 -3.14
N LEU A 98 3.58 -13.78 -3.44
CA LEU A 98 2.74 -14.53 -4.39
C LEU A 98 3.30 -14.50 -5.82
N ILE A 99 3.78 -13.34 -6.28
CA ILE A 99 4.41 -13.19 -7.60
C ILE A 99 5.66 -14.08 -7.69
N GLN A 100 6.48 -14.12 -6.63
CA GLN A 100 7.65 -14.97 -6.57
C GLN A 100 7.28 -16.45 -6.61
N GLN A 101 6.31 -16.88 -5.79
CA GLN A 101 5.81 -18.26 -5.82
C GLN A 101 5.28 -18.65 -7.20
N ASN A 102 4.55 -17.74 -7.88
CA ASN A 102 4.07 -17.97 -9.23
C ASN A 102 5.22 -18.14 -10.23
N ASN A 103 6.27 -17.32 -10.15
CA ASN A 103 7.45 -17.45 -11.01
C ASN A 103 8.13 -18.82 -10.82
N GLU A 104 8.28 -19.28 -9.58
CA GLU A 104 8.85 -20.59 -9.26
C GLU A 104 7.99 -21.74 -9.81
N LYS A 105 6.67 -21.67 -9.61
CA LYS A 105 5.70 -22.65 -10.13
C LYS A 105 5.65 -22.67 -11.66
N ILE A 106 5.70 -21.50 -12.31
CA ILE A 106 5.73 -21.39 -13.78
C ILE A 106 7.03 -21.99 -14.32
N ALA A 107 8.18 -21.73 -13.67
CA ALA A 107 9.45 -22.35 -14.06
C ALA A 107 9.41 -23.88 -13.88
N GLU A 108 8.76 -24.37 -12.82
CA GLU A 108 8.52 -25.80 -12.62
C GLU A 108 7.65 -26.40 -13.74
N LEU A 109 6.56 -25.73 -14.11
CA LEU A 109 5.69 -26.12 -15.24
C LEU A 109 6.48 -26.16 -16.56
N GLU A 110 7.27 -25.13 -16.86
CA GLU A 110 8.13 -25.07 -18.04
C GLU A 110 9.11 -26.25 -18.09
N LYS A 111 9.73 -26.60 -16.95
CA LYS A 111 10.66 -27.73 -16.84
C LYS A 111 9.98 -29.08 -17.06
N LYS A 112 8.84 -29.34 -16.42
CA LYS A 112 8.09 -30.61 -16.57
C LYS A 112 7.54 -30.77 -17.99
N LEU A 113 7.12 -29.67 -18.60
CA LEU A 113 6.66 -29.64 -19.99
C LEU A 113 7.79 -29.89 -21.00
N GLY A 114 9.00 -29.37 -20.74
CA GLY A 114 10.19 -29.61 -21.55
C GLY A 114 10.59 -31.08 -21.61
N ASN A 115 10.34 -31.84 -20.54
CA ASN A 115 10.60 -33.28 -20.47
C ASN A 115 9.54 -34.13 -21.20
N THR A 116 8.40 -33.54 -21.59
CA THR A 116 7.31 -34.25 -22.26
C THR A 116 7.31 -33.96 -23.76
N GLN A 117 7.86 -34.89 -24.55
CA GLN A 117 8.06 -34.74 -25.98
C GLN A 117 6.71 -34.78 -26.75
N GLY A 118 6.26 -33.65 -27.31
CA GLY A 118 5.60 -33.64 -28.61
C GLY A 118 4.08 -33.37 -28.75
N GLN A 119 3.25 -33.29 -27.71
CA GLN A 119 1.77 -33.15 -27.94
C GLN A 119 1.00 -32.18 -27.03
N LEU A 120 1.67 -31.38 -26.20
CA LEU A 120 1.03 -30.51 -25.20
C LEU A 120 0.95 -29.03 -25.62
N GLY A 121 0.56 -28.75 -26.86
CA GLY A 121 0.45 -27.39 -27.38
C GLY A 121 -0.49 -26.50 -26.55
N GLY A 122 -1.62 -27.06 -26.09
CA GLY A 122 -2.54 -26.36 -25.20
C GLY A 122 -1.92 -26.00 -23.85
N LEU A 123 -1.17 -26.92 -23.24
CA LEU A 123 -0.51 -26.67 -21.95
C LEU A 123 0.58 -25.60 -22.05
N ARG A 124 1.34 -25.61 -23.15
CA ARG A 124 2.29 -24.52 -23.49
C ARG A 124 1.60 -23.17 -23.58
N ALA A 125 0.46 -23.11 -24.25
CA ALA A 125 -0.31 -21.88 -24.37
C ALA A 125 -0.81 -21.41 -23.01
N THR A 126 -1.29 -22.31 -22.14
CA THR A 126 -1.70 -21.98 -20.78
C THR A 126 -0.55 -21.43 -19.95
N ILE A 127 0.61 -22.09 -19.95
CA ILE A 127 1.80 -21.63 -19.20
C ILE A 127 2.24 -20.24 -19.70
N ASN A 128 2.29 -20.02 -21.01
CA ASN A 128 2.62 -18.71 -21.58
C ASN A 128 1.62 -17.63 -21.16
N ARG A 129 0.32 -17.96 -21.11
CA ARG A 129 -0.72 -17.03 -20.63
C ARG A 129 -0.53 -16.72 -19.14
N LEU A 130 -0.27 -17.72 -18.30
CA LEU A 130 -0.02 -17.52 -16.87
C LEU A 130 1.22 -16.65 -16.64
N LYS A 131 2.29 -16.90 -17.40
CA LYS A 131 3.51 -16.10 -17.37
C LYS A 131 3.25 -14.65 -17.74
N ALA A 132 2.60 -14.40 -18.88
CA ALA A 132 2.24 -13.05 -19.30
C ALA A 132 1.36 -12.34 -18.27
N SER A 133 0.37 -13.06 -17.69
CA SER A 133 -0.47 -12.50 -16.65
C SER A 133 0.31 -12.21 -15.36
N ASN A 134 1.26 -13.05 -14.94
CA ASN A 134 2.07 -12.82 -13.75
C ASN A 134 3.03 -11.63 -13.95
N GLU A 135 3.60 -11.50 -15.15
CA GLU A 135 4.45 -10.36 -15.54
C GLU A 135 3.65 -9.04 -15.56
N GLU A 136 2.42 -9.06 -16.07
CA GLU A 136 1.52 -7.90 -16.06
C GLU A 136 1.21 -7.45 -14.62
N GLN A 137 0.86 -8.40 -13.74
CA GLN A 137 0.62 -8.10 -12.33
C GLN A 137 1.87 -7.55 -11.63
N ALA A 138 3.05 -8.12 -11.90
CA ALA A 138 4.30 -7.60 -11.36
C ALA A 138 4.59 -6.16 -11.81
N ALA A 139 4.29 -5.82 -13.06
CA ALA A 139 4.45 -4.47 -13.58
C ALA A 139 3.47 -3.47 -12.92
N GLN A 140 2.20 -3.86 -12.73
CA GLN A 140 1.19 -3.05 -12.04
C GLN A 140 1.61 -2.76 -10.59
N ILE A 141 2.08 -3.78 -9.89
CA ILE A 141 2.55 -3.67 -8.51
C ILE A 141 3.77 -2.76 -8.39
N ALA A 142 4.73 -2.87 -9.30
CA ALA A 142 5.87 -1.96 -9.36
C ALA A 142 5.44 -0.50 -9.60
N ALA A 143 4.43 -0.27 -10.44
CA ALA A 143 3.88 1.07 -10.68
C ALA A 143 3.19 1.63 -9.43
N LEU A 144 2.40 0.81 -8.73
CA LEU A 144 1.76 1.20 -7.46
C LEU A 144 2.80 1.55 -6.39
N GLN A 145 3.90 0.79 -6.30
CA GLN A 145 5.01 1.12 -5.40
C GLN A 145 5.64 2.49 -5.70
N ALA A 146 5.86 2.78 -6.98
CA ALA A 146 6.42 4.06 -7.39
C ALA A 146 5.49 5.24 -7.06
N ASP A 147 4.17 5.09 -7.28
CA ASP A 147 3.18 6.12 -6.96
C ASP A 147 3.10 6.35 -5.43
N LEU A 148 3.13 5.28 -4.63
CA LEU A 148 3.14 5.38 -3.17
C LEU A 148 4.39 6.12 -2.65
N GLU A 149 5.56 5.85 -3.20
CA GLU A 149 6.80 6.56 -2.84
C GLU A 149 6.73 8.04 -3.22
N GLN A 150 6.22 8.36 -4.41
CA GLN A 150 6.02 9.75 -4.84
C GLN A 150 5.06 10.50 -3.91
N LYS A 151 3.95 9.87 -3.52
CA LYS A 151 3.00 10.44 -2.56
C LYS A 151 3.63 10.65 -1.18
N ASN A 152 4.48 9.73 -0.73
CA ASN A 152 5.20 9.86 0.55
C ASN A 152 6.12 11.10 0.56
N ILE A 153 6.86 11.33 -0.53
CA ILE A 153 7.69 12.54 -0.71
C ILE A 153 6.83 13.81 -0.71
N GLN A 154 5.67 13.78 -1.37
CA GLN A 154 4.73 14.90 -1.38
C GLN A 154 4.19 15.21 0.01
N ILE A 155 3.85 14.19 0.81
CA ILE A 155 3.40 14.35 2.21
C ILE A 155 4.48 15.04 3.05
N GLN A 156 5.74 14.57 2.98
CA GLN A 156 6.85 15.19 3.72
C GLN A 156 7.05 16.68 3.36
N THR A 157 6.86 17.02 2.08
CA THR A 157 6.95 18.40 1.59
C THR A 157 5.79 19.26 2.13
N LEU A 158 4.57 18.71 2.15
CA LEU A 158 3.40 19.37 2.71
C LEU A 158 3.54 19.58 4.22
N ASP A 159 4.01 18.58 4.97
CA ASP A 159 4.25 18.69 6.41
C ASP A 159 5.25 19.81 6.72
N SER A 160 6.35 19.87 5.95
CA SER A 160 7.35 20.94 6.07
C SER A 160 6.75 22.32 5.77
N THR A 161 5.88 22.40 4.77
CA THR A 161 5.16 23.64 4.42
C THR A 161 4.20 24.07 5.51
N VAL A 162 3.45 23.14 6.10
CA VAL A 162 2.52 23.41 7.20
C VAL A 162 3.26 23.93 8.44
N VAL A 163 4.40 23.34 8.78
CA VAL A 163 5.26 23.83 9.87
C VAL A 163 5.73 25.27 9.57
N ALA A 164 6.24 25.53 8.38
CA ALA A 164 6.70 26.87 7.99
C ALA A 164 5.57 27.92 8.02
N LEU A 165 4.37 27.55 7.57
CA LEU A 165 3.18 28.41 7.64
C LEU A 165 2.76 28.68 9.08
N LYS A 166 2.80 27.67 9.96
CA LYS A 166 2.49 27.82 11.38
C LYS A 166 3.47 28.77 12.07
N ASP A 167 4.77 28.62 11.78
CA ASP A 167 5.81 29.49 12.33
C ASP A 167 5.64 30.94 11.84
N THR A 168 5.35 31.12 10.55
CA THR A 168 5.06 32.43 9.95
C THR A 168 3.82 33.07 10.59
N ALA A 169 2.74 32.30 10.79
CA ALA A 169 1.52 32.79 11.41
C ALA A 169 1.76 33.22 12.87
N SER A 170 2.53 32.43 13.62
CA SER A 170 2.93 32.76 14.99
C SER A 170 3.75 34.05 15.06
N LEU A 171 4.73 34.20 14.16
CA LEU A 171 5.54 35.41 14.05
C LEU A 171 4.70 36.65 13.72
N LEU A 172 3.82 36.55 12.71
CA LEU A 172 2.93 37.64 12.31
C LEU A 172 1.98 38.05 13.45
N LEU A 173 1.47 37.08 14.21
CA LEU A 173 0.61 37.36 15.36
C LEU A 173 1.38 38.11 16.46
N SER A 174 2.62 37.71 16.74
CA SER A 174 3.50 38.43 17.68
C SER A 174 3.77 39.85 17.20
N GLN A 175 4.20 40.02 15.95
CA GLN A 175 4.50 41.33 15.37
C GLN A 175 3.28 42.25 15.37
N LYS A 176 2.09 41.71 15.07
CA LYS A 176 0.84 42.46 15.14
C LYS A 176 0.55 42.92 16.56
N THR A 177 0.71 42.04 17.54
CA THR A 177 0.46 42.36 18.96
C THR A 177 1.40 43.47 19.45
N ASP A 178 2.69 43.39 19.08
CA ASP A 178 3.67 44.43 19.40
C ASP A 178 3.33 45.77 18.71
N ALA A 179 2.96 45.71 17.42
CA ALA A 179 2.55 46.88 16.66
C ALA A 179 1.29 47.53 17.26
N ASP A 180 0.27 46.76 17.61
CA ASP A 180 -0.97 47.24 18.22
C ASP A 180 -0.68 47.90 19.58
N ALA A 181 0.23 47.35 20.39
CA ALA A 181 0.65 47.95 21.65
C ALA A 181 1.37 49.30 21.44
N VAL A 182 2.28 49.38 20.46
CA VAL A 182 2.98 50.61 20.12
C VAL A 182 2.02 51.68 19.58
N VAL A 183 1.11 51.30 18.67
CA VAL A 183 0.09 52.19 18.12
C VAL A 183 -0.82 52.71 19.24
N SER A 184 -1.28 51.84 20.14
CA SER A 184 -2.09 52.25 21.30
C SER A 184 -1.36 53.23 22.22
N ALA A 185 -0.07 52.99 22.49
CA ALA A 185 0.74 53.89 23.31
C ALA A 185 0.96 55.26 22.64
N GLN A 186 1.30 55.27 21.35
CA GLN A 186 1.47 56.52 20.58
C GLN A 186 0.16 57.30 20.47
N ASP A 187 -0.96 56.61 20.25
CA ASP A 187 -2.28 57.21 20.19
C ASP A 187 -2.66 57.90 21.52
N LYS A 188 -2.40 57.27 22.67
CA LYS A 188 -2.57 57.92 23.98
C LYS A 188 -1.67 59.14 24.17
N GLU A 189 -0.43 59.09 23.68
CA GLU A 189 0.49 60.22 23.78
C GLU A 189 0.08 61.40 22.91
N LEU A 190 -0.39 61.13 21.68
CA LEU A 190 -0.89 62.15 20.75
C LEU A 190 -2.11 62.89 21.31
N HIS A 191 -2.94 62.20 22.09
CA HIS A 191 -4.13 62.76 22.72
C HIS A 191 -3.87 63.26 24.16
N ALA A 192 -2.62 63.29 24.61
CA ALA A 192 -2.29 63.78 25.93
C ALA A 192 -2.33 65.32 25.99
N ALA A 193 -3.06 65.85 26.96
CA ALA A 193 -2.92 67.24 27.40
C ALA A 193 -2.45 67.30 28.85
N TYR A 194 -1.87 68.43 29.23
CA TYR A 194 -1.33 68.68 30.56
C TYR A 194 -1.97 69.93 31.12
N TYR A 195 -2.61 69.84 32.28
CA TYR A 195 -3.24 71.00 32.92
C TYR A 195 -2.73 71.21 34.34
N TYR A 196 -2.76 72.47 34.79
CA TYR A 196 -2.45 72.87 36.16
C TYR A 196 -3.32 74.07 36.52
N PHE A 197 -3.99 74.01 37.67
CA PHE A 197 -4.87 75.07 38.15
C PHE A 197 -4.45 75.52 39.55
N GLY A 198 -4.62 76.80 39.83
CA GLY A 198 -4.26 77.43 41.10
C GLY A 198 -4.59 78.90 41.07
N THR A 199 -4.46 79.56 42.22
CA THR A 199 -4.63 81.02 42.30
C THR A 199 -3.54 81.73 41.49
N GLY A 200 -3.82 82.94 41.00
CA GLY A 200 -2.82 83.71 40.25
C GLY A 200 -1.50 83.97 41.01
N LYS A 201 -1.51 83.92 42.34
CA LYS A 201 -0.30 83.97 43.18
C LYS A 201 0.50 82.67 43.11
N GLN A 202 -0.16 81.51 43.20
CA GLN A 202 0.47 80.19 43.09
C GLN A 202 1.08 79.98 41.70
N LEU A 203 0.32 80.30 40.64
CA LEU A 203 0.80 80.16 39.26
C LEU A 203 2.03 81.05 38.96
N LYS A 204 2.16 82.21 39.63
CA LYS A 204 3.34 83.07 39.53
C LYS A 204 4.51 82.52 40.34
N ALA A 205 4.28 82.05 41.57
CA ALA A 205 5.30 81.44 42.41
C ALA A 205 5.90 80.17 41.76
N ASP A 206 5.07 79.45 41.00
CA ASP A 206 5.45 78.24 40.28
C ASP A 206 5.98 78.49 38.87
N ASN A 207 6.21 79.76 38.52
CA ASN A 207 6.74 80.21 37.23
C ASN A 207 5.91 79.82 35.99
N ILE A 208 4.61 79.55 36.16
CA ILE A 208 3.72 79.14 35.06
C ILE A 208 3.18 80.36 34.28
N LEU A 209 2.99 81.50 34.94
CA LEU A 209 2.53 82.75 34.31
C LEU A 209 3.66 83.70 33.92
N ILE A 210 4.91 83.26 34.01
CA ILE A 210 6.08 84.04 33.64
C ILE A 210 6.53 83.53 32.27
N LYS A 211 6.82 84.43 31.32
CA LYS A 211 7.43 84.08 30.01
C LYS A 211 8.87 83.57 30.24
N SER A 212 8.98 82.38 30.79
CA SER A 212 10.21 81.63 30.98
C SER A 212 10.01 80.26 30.35
N ASN A 213 11.05 79.73 29.69
CA ASN A 213 11.02 78.38 29.12
C ASN A 213 11.23 77.29 30.20
N GLU A 214 11.45 77.70 31.44
CA GLU A 214 11.73 76.82 32.58
C GLU A 214 10.54 76.81 33.54
N TYR A 215 9.60 75.90 33.33
CA TYR A 215 8.52 75.59 34.27
C TYR A 215 8.59 74.13 34.70
N ASN A 216 8.18 73.86 35.95
CA ASN A 216 8.24 72.51 36.47
C ASN A 216 7.09 71.66 35.90
N LYS A 217 7.41 70.85 34.88
CA LYS A 217 6.48 69.91 34.24
C LYS A 217 5.86 68.90 35.22
N SER A 218 6.51 68.61 36.35
CA SER A 218 5.98 67.67 37.36
C SER A 218 4.74 68.20 38.09
N LYS A 219 4.44 69.49 37.97
CA LYS A 219 3.24 70.09 38.58
C LYS A 219 1.97 69.85 37.75
N PHE A 220 2.10 69.49 36.48
CA PHE A 220 0.97 69.32 35.59
C PHE A 220 0.38 67.92 35.70
N THR A 221 -0.95 67.84 35.68
CA THR A 221 -1.69 66.59 35.58
C THR A 221 -1.89 66.24 34.10
N LYS A 222 -1.46 65.03 33.71
CA LYS A 222 -1.66 64.48 32.36
C LYS A 222 -3.08 63.92 32.24
N ILE A 223 -3.77 64.26 31.16
CA ILE A 223 -5.11 63.76 30.79
C ILE A 223 -5.15 63.31 29.33
N ASP A 224 -6.05 62.39 28.99
CA ASP A 224 -6.41 62.13 27.59
C ASP A 224 -7.61 63.03 27.23
N ILE A 225 -7.43 63.89 26.22
CA ILE A 225 -8.44 64.89 25.81
C ILE A 225 -9.70 64.27 25.22
N ARG A 226 -9.68 62.98 24.88
CA ARG A 226 -10.86 62.25 24.38
C ARG A 226 -11.76 61.77 25.51
N GLU A 227 -11.18 61.53 26.69
CA GLU A 227 -11.89 61.01 27.87
C GLU A 227 -12.34 62.14 28.80
N VAL A 228 -11.61 63.26 28.83
CA VAL A 228 -11.87 64.39 29.75
C VAL A 228 -12.40 65.59 28.97
N SER A 229 -13.70 65.84 29.07
CA SER A 229 -14.38 66.97 28.42
C SER A 229 -14.52 68.22 29.30
N THR A 230 -14.44 68.07 30.62
CA THR A 230 -14.49 69.18 31.58
C THR A 230 -13.48 68.98 32.72
N ILE A 231 -12.84 70.08 33.13
CA ILE A 231 -11.99 70.14 34.32
C ILE A 231 -12.77 70.95 35.36
N ASN A 232 -13.18 70.30 36.45
CA ASN A 232 -13.87 70.98 37.55
C ASN A 232 -12.83 71.51 38.55
N PHE A 233 -12.99 72.76 38.96
CA PHE A 233 -12.10 73.49 39.87
C PHE A 233 -12.90 74.29 40.90
#